data_AF-A0A291BVQ8-F1
#
_entry.id   AF-A0A291BVQ8-F1
#
_cell.length_a   1.000
_cell.length_b   1.000
_cell.length_c   1.000
_cell.angle_alpha   90.00
_cell.angle_beta   90.00
_cell.angle_gamma   90.00
#
_symmetry.space_group_name_H-M   'P 1'
#
loop_
_entity.id
_entity.type
_entity.pdbx_description
1 polymer ?
#
loop_
_entity_poly.entity_id
_entity_poly.type
_entity_poly.pdbx_seq_one_letter_code
_entity_poly.pdbx_strand_id
1 'polypeptide(L)'
;MQSILLIVVMIALFYFMLIRPQQKRQKKVQSMQSALKKGDTIATIGGLHGVVDSIDDKQVTLDCHGSLLTFDRQAVRTVLEVSEAPVDSFESNDNN
;
A
#
# COMPACT_ATOMS: atom_id res chain seq x y z
N MET A 1 18.25 -4.14 -44.32
CA MET A 1 18.54 -4.86 -43.07
C MET A 1 18.84 -3.96 -41.86
N GLN A 2 19.45 -2.78 -42.03
CA GLN A 2 19.72 -1.82 -40.92
C GLN A 2 18.46 -1.31 -40.18
N SER A 3 17.35 -1.07 -40.89
CA SER A 3 16.12 -0.52 -40.29
C SER A 3 15.41 -1.50 -39.35
N ILE A 4 15.51 -2.81 -39.62
CA ILE A 4 14.90 -3.86 -38.78
C ILE A 4 15.64 -3.93 -37.42
N LEU A 5 16.96 -3.80 -37.45
CA LEU A 5 17.80 -3.75 -36.25
C LEU A 5 17.42 -2.57 -35.35
N LEU A 6 17.20 -1.38 -35.94
CA LEU A 6 16.79 -0.18 -35.22
C LEU A 6 15.41 -0.34 -34.56
N ILE A 7 14.45 -0.97 -35.26
CA ILE A 7 13.10 -1.25 -34.74
C ILE A 7 13.14 -2.25 -33.58
N VAL A 8 13.94 -3.32 -33.70
CA VAL A 8 14.07 -4.34 -32.65
C VAL A 8 14.68 -3.74 -31.37
N VAL A 9 15.69 -2.87 -31.49
CA VAL A 9 16.29 -2.18 -30.34
C VAL A 9 15.30 -1.24 -29.66
N MET A 10 14.49 -0.52 -30.43
CA MET A 10 13.43 0.37 -29.93
C MET A 10 12.38 -0.42 -29.12
N ILE A 11 11.91 -1.55 -29.67
CA ILE A 11 10.93 -2.41 -29.00
C ILE A 11 11.54 -3.01 -27.72
N ALA A 12 12.78 -3.46 -27.76
CA ALA A 12 13.48 -4.00 -26.59
C ALA A 12 13.62 -2.95 -25.46
N LEU A 13 13.96 -1.70 -25.79
CA LEU A 13 14.05 -0.61 -24.83
C LEU A 13 12.69 -0.26 -24.22
N PHE A 14 11.64 -0.12 -25.05
CA PHE A 14 10.29 0.16 -24.55
C PHE A 14 9.74 -0.98 -23.68
N TYR A 15 9.97 -2.22 -24.08
CA TYR A 15 9.56 -3.40 -23.32
C TYR A 15 10.25 -3.44 -21.95
N PHE A 16 11.56 -3.29 -21.92
CA PHE A 16 12.33 -3.31 -20.67
C PHE A 16 11.97 -2.11 -19.76
N MET A 17 11.73 -0.94 -20.36
CA MET A 17 11.37 0.27 -19.62
C MET A 17 9.93 0.24 -19.09
N LEU A 18 8.97 -0.48 -19.70
CA LEU A 18 7.61 -0.61 -19.19
C LEU A 18 7.45 -1.75 -18.17
N ILE A 19 8.12 -2.88 -18.36
CA ILE A 19 7.95 -4.05 -17.48
C ILE A 19 8.56 -3.83 -16.09
N ARG A 20 9.71 -3.14 -16.03
CA ARG A 20 10.42 -2.85 -14.78
C ARG A 20 9.67 -1.89 -13.83
N PRO A 21 9.08 -0.76 -14.27
CA PRO A 21 8.30 0.11 -13.41
C PRO A 21 6.98 -0.54 -13.00
N GLN A 22 6.38 -1.41 -13.82
CA GLN A 22 5.12 -2.06 -13.50
C GLN A 22 5.29 -3.05 -12.33
N GLN A 23 6.38 -3.85 -12.35
CA GLN A 23 6.69 -4.75 -11.24
C GLN A 23 6.95 -4.00 -9.92
N LYS A 24 7.60 -2.82 -9.96
CA LYS A 24 7.81 -2.01 -8.76
C LYS A 24 6.49 -1.50 -8.15
N ARG A 25 5.53 -1.10 -8.98
CA ARG A 25 4.22 -0.64 -8.53
C ARG A 25 3.41 -1.76 -7.89
N GLN A 26 3.38 -2.95 -8.50
CA GLN A 26 2.68 -4.11 -7.94
C GLN A 26 3.26 -4.55 -6.60
N LYS A 27 4.60 -4.63 -6.51
CA LYS A 27 5.28 -5.00 -5.25
C LYS A 27 4.98 -4.01 -4.11
N LYS A 28 4.93 -2.71 -4.40
CA LYS A 28 4.61 -1.68 -3.41
C LYS A 28 3.17 -1.78 -2.91
N VAL A 29 2.23 -2.07 -3.80
CA VAL A 29 0.81 -2.28 -3.43
C VAL A 29 0.68 -3.54 -2.58
N GLN A 30 1.34 -4.63 -2.97
CA GLN A 30 1.34 -5.88 -2.22
C GLN A 30 1.93 -5.70 -0.81
N SER A 31 3.07 -5.02 -0.69
CA SER A 31 3.70 -4.79 0.61
C SER A 31 2.86 -3.91 1.54
N MET A 32 2.19 -2.88 0.98
CA MET A 32 1.25 -2.04 1.73
C MET A 32 0.06 -2.87 2.23
N GLN A 33 -0.52 -3.71 1.37
CA GLN A 33 -1.61 -4.59 1.76
C GLN A 33 -1.18 -5.57 2.85
N SER A 34 0.03 -6.14 2.77
CA SER A 34 0.57 -7.05 3.79
C SER A 34 0.88 -6.37 5.13
N ALA A 35 1.11 -5.07 5.13
CA ALA A 35 1.38 -4.29 6.34
C ALA A 35 0.11 -3.86 7.09
N LEU A 36 -1.08 -4.04 6.51
CA LEU A 36 -2.35 -3.72 7.15
C LEU A 36 -2.59 -4.57 8.41
N LYS A 37 -2.94 -3.92 9.52
CA LYS A 37 -3.33 -4.56 10.78
C LYS A 37 -4.71 -4.08 11.21
N LYS A 38 -5.34 -4.88 12.08
CA LYS A 38 -6.59 -4.47 12.75
C LYS A 38 -6.30 -3.28 13.66
N GLY A 39 -7.17 -2.27 13.62
CA GLY A 39 -7.01 -1.01 14.32
C GLY A 39 -6.24 0.07 13.56
N ASP A 40 -5.71 -0.21 12.36
CA ASP A 40 -5.08 0.82 11.54
C ASP A 40 -6.13 1.76 10.95
N THR A 41 -5.86 3.07 11.00
CA THR A 41 -6.66 4.07 10.28
C THR A 41 -6.22 4.10 8.84
N ILE A 42 -7.15 3.84 7.91
CA ILE A 42 -6.84 3.78 6.48
C ILE A 42 -7.71 4.73 5.66
N ALA A 43 -7.19 5.09 4.49
CA ALA A 43 -7.93 5.76 3.44
C ALA A 43 -8.09 4.82 2.23
N THR A 44 -9.33 4.62 1.80
CA THR A 44 -9.63 3.89 0.57
C THR A 44 -9.38 4.77 -0.67
N ILE A 45 -9.34 4.16 -1.85
CA ILE A 45 -9.17 4.87 -3.13
C ILE A 45 -10.24 5.97 -3.34
N GLY A 46 -11.45 5.75 -2.83
CA GLY A 46 -12.57 6.70 -2.93
C GLY A 46 -12.51 7.86 -1.94
N GLY A 47 -11.45 7.95 -1.11
CA GLY A 47 -11.33 8.96 -0.06
C GLY A 47 -12.15 8.66 1.20
N LEU A 48 -12.68 7.44 1.34
CA LEU A 48 -13.32 7.00 2.58
C LEU A 48 -12.24 6.74 3.62
N HIS A 49 -12.38 7.37 4.78
CA HIS A 49 -11.55 7.12 5.94
C HIS A 49 -12.30 6.23 6.92
N GLY A 50 -11.60 5.25 7.47
CA GLY A 50 -12.17 4.32 8.44
C GLY A 50 -11.08 3.54 9.16
N VAL A 51 -11.48 2.82 10.19
CA VAL A 51 -10.59 1.96 10.98
C VAL A 51 -10.78 0.51 10.56
N VAL A 52 -9.69 -0.23 10.44
CA VAL A 52 -9.75 -1.65 10.09
C VAL A 52 -10.29 -2.47 11.27
N ASP A 53 -11.48 -3.03 11.13
CA ASP A 53 -12.09 -3.92 12.12
C ASP A 53 -11.62 -5.36 11.94
N SER A 54 -11.69 -5.86 10.70
CA SER A 54 -11.22 -7.20 10.36
C SER A 54 -10.59 -7.27 8.97
N ILE A 55 -9.63 -8.19 8.82
CA ILE A 55 -8.87 -8.41 7.59
C ILE A 55 -9.01 -9.87 7.23
N ASP A 56 -9.51 -10.13 6.03
CA ASP A 56 -9.50 -11.42 5.36
C ASP A 56 -8.44 -11.45 4.24
N ASP A 57 -8.29 -12.59 3.57
CA ASP A 57 -7.33 -12.74 2.48
C ASP A 57 -7.62 -11.83 1.29
N LYS A 58 -8.91 -11.65 0.96
CA LYS A 58 -9.34 -10.86 -0.21
C LYS A 58 -10.08 -9.58 0.16
N GLN A 59 -10.66 -9.52 1.36
CA GLN A 59 -11.54 -8.44 1.80
C GLN A 59 -11.04 -7.83 3.10
N VAL A 60 -11.45 -6.60 3.36
CA VAL A 60 -11.21 -5.88 4.61
C VAL A 60 -12.52 -5.24 5.05
N THR A 61 -12.87 -5.40 6.33
CA THR A 61 -14.02 -4.72 6.91
C THR A 61 -13.54 -3.49 7.65
N LEU A 62 -14.15 -2.36 7.32
CA LEU A 62 -13.84 -1.05 7.87
C LEU A 62 -15.01 -0.59 8.73
N ASP A 63 -14.70 -0.12 9.92
CA ASP A 63 -15.63 0.66 10.73
C ASP A 63 -15.53 2.13 10.33
N CYS A 64 -16.64 2.64 9.81
CA CYS A 64 -16.86 4.05 9.51
C CYS A 64 -17.95 4.58 10.45
N HIS A 65 -17.56 4.98 11.66
CA HIS A 65 -18.46 5.58 12.66
C HIS A 65 -19.69 4.71 12.99
N GLY A 66 -19.49 3.41 13.23
CA GLY A 66 -20.53 2.44 13.59
C GLY A 66 -21.18 1.74 12.40
N SER A 67 -20.77 2.07 11.17
CA SER A 67 -21.12 1.30 9.98
C SER A 67 -19.96 0.37 9.61
N LEU A 68 -20.22 -0.93 9.57
CA LEU A 68 -19.26 -1.92 9.09
C LEU A 68 -19.42 -2.08 7.57
N LEU A 69 -18.41 -1.67 6.81
CA LEU A 69 -18.39 -1.81 5.37
C LEU A 69 -17.27 -2.74 4.92
N THR A 70 -17.62 -3.72 4.09
CA THR A 70 -16.66 -4.65 3.50
C THR A 70 -16.18 -4.11 2.16
N PHE A 71 -14.86 -4.00 2.02
CA PHE A 71 -14.19 -3.60 0.79
C PHE A 71 -13.21 -4.67 0.34
N ASP A 72 -12.88 -4.69 -0.95
CA ASP A 72 -11.74 -5.48 -1.41
C ASP A 72 -10.44 -4.91 -0.82
N ARG A 73 -9.52 -5.80 -0.46
CA ARG A 73 -8.20 -5.42 0.08
C ARG A 73 -7.40 -4.55 -0.90
N GLN A 74 -7.70 -4.66 -2.19
CA GLN A 74 -7.10 -3.81 -3.24
C GLN A 74 -7.60 -2.36 -3.21
N ALA A 75 -8.74 -2.08 -2.58
CA ALA A 75 -9.30 -0.74 -2.46
C ALA A 75 -8.60 0.13 -1.40
N VAL A 76 -7.71 -0.45 -0.60
CA VAL A 76 -6.92 0.27 0.40
C VAL A 76 -5.71 0.91 -0.26
N ARG A 77 -5.70 2.25 -0.35
CA ARG A 77 -4.66 3.00 -1.06
C ARG A 77 -3.54 3.46 -0.14
N THR A 78 -3.93 3.93 1.04
CA THR A 78 -3.01 4.58 1.98
C THR A 78 -3.39 4.17 3.39
N VAL A 79 -2.39 3.81 4.19
CA VAL A 79 -2.52 3.66 5.64
C VAL A 79 -2.15 5.01 6.23
N LEU A 80 -3.07 5.62 6.97
CA LEU A 80 -2.91 6.97 7.55
C LEU A 80 -2.24 6.90 8.91
N GLU A 81 -2.61 5.91 9.73
CA GLU A 81 -1.94 5.58 10.98
C GLU A 81 -1.69 4.09 11.01
N VAL A 82 -0.41 3.73 11.05
CA VAL A 82 0.01 2.41 11.50
C VAL A 82 -0.11 2.45 13.01
N SER A 83 -0.88 1.54 13.60
CA SER A 83 -0.87 1.33 15.04
C SER A 83 0.49 0.74 15.44
N GLU A 84 1.50 1.60 15.48
CA GLU A 84 2.71 1.40 16.25
C GLU A 84 2.31 1.68 17.70
N ALA A 85 2.30 0.63 18.51
CA ALA A 85 2.30 0.76 19.95
C ALA A 85 3.39 1.77 20.36
N PRO A 86 3.13 2.64 21.34
CA PRO A 86 4.10 3.62 21.80
C PRO A 86 5.28 2.85 22.41
N VAL A 87 6.37 2.71 21.66
CA VAL A 87 7.64 2.26 22.23
C VAL A 87 8.32 3.49 22.80
N ASP A 88 8.07 3.65 24.08
CA ASP A 88 8.86 4.35 25.08
C ASP A 88 10.24 4.82 24.60
N SER A 89 10.41 6.14 24.53
CA SER A 89 11.72 6.79 24.71
C SER A 89 11.50 8.17 25.32
N PHE A 90 10.89 8.19 26.51
CA PHE A 90 11.25 9.22 27.49
C PHE A 90 12.64 8.90 28.05
N GLU A 91 13.67 9.11 27.24
CA GLU A 91 15.00 9.42 27.77
C GLU A 91 15.15 10.95 27.78
N SER A 92 14.78 11.58 28.91
CA SER A 92 15.22 12.93 29.24
C SER A 92 15.59 13.01 30.72
N ASN A 93 16.76 12.43 31.02
CA ASN A 93 17.79 13.02 31.88
C ASN A 93 17.33 13.61 33.23
N ASP A 94 17.27 12.73 34.23
CA ASP A 94 17.43 13.09 35.63
C ASP A 94 18.88 13.60 35.85
N ASN A 95 19.06 14.92 35.82
CA ASN A 95 20.27 15.53 36.38
C ASN A 95 20.01 16.99 36.82
N ASN A 96 19.60 17.13 38.09
CA ASN A 96 19.89 18.31 38.91
C ASN A 96 19.95 17.91 40.39
#